data_AF-A0AA43XN83-F1
#
_entry.id   AF-A0AA43XN83-F1
#
_cell.length_a   1.000
_cell.length_b   1.000
_cell.length_c   1.000
_cell.angle_alpha   90.00
_cell.angle_beta   90.00
_cell.angle_gamma   90.00
#
_symmetry.space_group_name_H-M   'P 1'
#
loop_
_entity.id
_entity.type
_entity.pdbx_description
1 polymer ?
#
loop_
_entity_poly.entity_id
_entity_poly.type
_entity_poly.pdbx_seq_one_letter_code
_entity_poly.pdbx_strand_id
1 'polypeptide(L)' 'MDRLKRLERLLGTSTKETVVLEKRNGKYLERKPWNNGEIIRTMTAQEVSQLRNKCIVVTYSKASEQR' A
#
# COMPACT_ATOMS: atom_id res chain seq x y z
N MET A 1 14.06 -12.35 11.22
CA MET A 1 12.83 -11.82 11.86
C MET A 1 13.05 -10.33 12.05
N ASP A 2 12.26 -9.49 11.39
CA ASP A 2 12.44 -8.03 11.37
C ASP A 2 12.43 -7.44 12.78
N ARG A 3 13.38 -6.56 13.11
CA ARG A 3 13.53 -5.93 14.44
C ARG A 3 12.23 -5.25 14.88
N LEU A 4 11.48 -4.70 13.92
CA LEU A 4 10.18 -4.08 14.11
C LEU A 4 9.15 -5.08 14.66
N LYS A 5 9.01 -6.26 14.04
CA LYS A 5 8.08 -7.33 14.47
C LYS A 5 8.36 -7.83 15.88
N ARG A 6 9.64 -7.79 16.30
CA ARG A 6 10.03 -8.18 17.67
C ARG A 6 9.58 -7.13 18.69
N LEU A 7 9.67 -5.84 18.36
CA LEU A 7 9.23 -4.75 19.23
C LEU A 7 7.70 -4.69 19.35
N GLU A 8 6.99 -4.86 18.24
CA GLU A 8 5.52 -5.00 18.21
C GLU A 8 5.03 -6.07 19.17
N ARG A 9 5.64 -7.26 19.10
CA ARG A 9 5.31 -8.37 20.00
C ARG A 9 5.62 -8.07 21.47
N LEU A 10 6.69 -7.34 21.78
CA LEU A 10 7.05 -6.97 23.15
C LEU A 10 6.15 -5.87 23.72
N LEU A 11 5.69 -4.95 22.88
CA LEU A 11 4.86 -3.80 23.28
C LEU A 11 3.36 -4.10 23.22
N GLY A 12 2.96 -5.29 22.76
CA GLY A 12 1.55 -5.64 22.55
C GLY A 12 0.87 -4.80 21.46
N THR A 13 1.66 -4.14 20.61
CA THR A 13 1.18 -3.32 19.50
C THR A 13 1.25 -4.12 18.21
N SER A 14 0.19 -4.09 17.42
CA SER A 14 0.23 -4.60 16.05
C SER A 14 0.10 -3.40 15.13
N THR A 15 1.22 -2.91 14.61
CA THR A 15 1.19 -1.88 13.59
C THR A 15 0.80 -2.60 12.31
N LYS A 16 -0.47 -2.46 11.91
CA LYS A 16 -0.86 -2.91 10.57
C LYS A 16 -0.04 -2.11 9.58
N GLU A 17 0.72 -2.82 8.75
CA GLU A 17 1.49 -2.21 7.68
C GLU A 17 0.55 -1.35 6.83
N THR A 18 1.00 -0.13 6.49
CA THR A 18 0.20 0.77 5.65
C THR A 18 0.75 0.75 4.24
N VAL A 19 -0.10 0.38 3.29
CA VAL A 19 0.23 0.31 1.86
C VAL A 19 -0.53 1.41 1.13
N VAL A 20 0.18 2.23 0.36
CA VAL A 20 -0.39 3.33 -0.42
C VAL A 20 -0.41 2.95 -1.89
N LEU A 21 -1.60 2.91 -2.49
CA LEU A 21 -1.83 2.50 -3.87
C LEU A 21 -2.43 3.63 -4.70
N GLU A 22 -1.90 3.84 -5.90
CA GLU A 22 -2.50 4.71 -6.90
C GLU A 22 -3.54 3.93 -7.72
N LYS A 23 -4.78 4.40 -7.76
CA LYS A 23 -5.80 3.88 -8.68
C LYS A 23 -5.63 4.53 -10.04
N ARG A 24 -5.31 3.73 -11.06
CA ARG A 24 -5.13 4.19 -12.45
C ARG A 24 -5.72 3.19 -13.43
N ASN A 25 -6.61 3.63 -14.31
CA ASN A 25 -7.25 2.82 -15.36
C ASN A 25 -7.83 1.48 -14.85
N GLY A 26 -8.52 1.50 -13.71
CA GLY A 26 -9.13 0.30 -13.12
C GLY A 26 -8.16 -0.65 -12.39
N LYS A 27 -6.87 -0.32 -12.33
CA LYS A 27 -5.84 -1.06 -11.58
C LYS A 27 -5.33 -0.25 -10.39
N TYR A 28 -4.64 -0.93 -9.47
CA TYR A 28 -3.99 -0.33 -8.30
C TYR A 28 -2.48 -0.50 -8.41
N LEU A 29 -1.73 0.58 -8.26
CA LEU A 29 -0.28 0.60 -8.42
C LEU A 29 0.36 0.96 -7.08
N GLU A 30 1.19 0.05 -6.57
CA GLU A 30 2.09 0.35 -5.47
C GLU A 30 3.35 0.99 -6.04
N ARG A 31 3.72 2.15 -5.51
CA ARG A 31 4.92 2.89 -5.96
C ARG A 31 5.92 2.99 -4.83
N LYS A 32 7.22 2.97 -5.15
CA LYS A 32 8.25 3.26 -4.14
C LYS A 32 8.08 4.69 -3.66
N PRO A 33 7.92 4.92 -2.35
CA PRO A 33 8.18 6.24 -1.81
C PRO A 33 9.65 6.55 -2.12
N TRP A 34 9.96 7.77 -2.55
CA TRP A 34 11.32 8.27 -2.83
C TRP A 34 11.99 7.87 -4.16
N ASN A 35 11.49 6.89 -4.92
CA ASN A 35 12.16 6.43 -6.15
C ASN A 35 11.42 6.86 -7.43
N ASN A 36 11.22 8.17 -7.62
CA ASN A 36 10.59 8.78 -8.81
C ASN A 36 9.25 8.14 -9.28
N GLY A 37 8.52 7.51 -8.36
CA GLY A 37 7.26 6.86 -8.67
C GLY A 37 7.40 5.56 -9.47
N GLU A 38 8.54 4.88 -9.39
CA GLU A 38 8.72 3.51 -9.89
C GLU A 38 7.60 2.60 -9.34
N ILE A 39 6.96 1.86 -10.24
CA ILE A 39 5.90 0.92 -9.88
C ILE A 39 6.56 -0.34 -9.33
N ILE A 40 6.31 -0.63 -8.06
CA ILE A 40 6.74 -1.88 -7.41
C ILE A 40 5.83 -3.01 -7.84
N ARG A 41 4.52 -2.75 -7.81
CA ARG A 41 3.51 -3.78 -7.99
C ARG A 41 2.27 -3.21 -8.64
N THR A 42 1.68 -3.99 -9.54
CA THR A 42 0.33 -3.75 -10.06
C THR A 42 -0.59 -4.80 -9.46
N MET A 43 -1.75 -4.37 -8.96
CA MET A 43 -2.72 -5.22 -8.30
C MET A 43 -4.11 -5.01 -8.89
N THR A 44 -4.87 -6.10 -8.95
CA THR A 44 -6.30 -6.09 -9.24
C THR A 44 -7.11 -5.67 -8.01
N ALA A 45 -8.38 -5.29 -8.22
CA ALA A 45 -9.28 -4.98 -7.13
C ALA A 45 -9.46 -6.15 -6.14
N GLN A 46 -9.47 -7.39 -6.64
CA GLN A 46 -9.59 -8.59 -5.82
C GLN A 46 -8.36 -8.79 -4.93
N GLU A 47 -7.15 -8.62 -5.46
CA GLU A 47 -5.92 -8.71 -4.66
C GLU A 47 -5.86 -7.62 -3.58
N VAL A 48 -6.28 -6.38 -3.91
CA VAL A 48 -6.36 -5.29 -2.93
C VAL A 48 -7.36 -5.61 -1.82
N SER A 49 -8.50 -6.24 -2.15
CA SER A 49 -9.47 -6.69 -1.16
C SER A 49 -8.86 -7.73 -0.20
N GLN A 50 -8.03 -8.64 -0.70
CA GLN A 50 -7.31 -9.60 0.15
C GLN A 50 -6.24 -8.90 1.00
N LEU A 51 -5.58 -7.87 0.48
CA LEU A 51 -4.55 -7.10 1.19
C LEU A 51 -5.13 -6.32 2.38
N ARG A 52 -6.34 -5.77 2.25
CA ARG A 52 -7.05 -5.05 3.33
C ARG A 52 -7.30 -5.88 4.58
N ASN A 53 -7.30 -7.21 4.46
CA ASN A 53 -7.44 -8.11 5.62
C ASN A 53 -6.17 -8.16 6.48
N LYS A 54 -5.01 -7.84 5.90
CA LYS A 54 -3.69 -7.95 6.54
C LYS A 54 -3.07 -6.59 6.84
N CYS A 55 -3.39 -5.58 6.04
CA CYS A 55 -2.74 -4.27 6.05
C CYS A 55 -3.79 -3.13 5.99
N ILE A 56 -3.39 -1.93 6.37
CA ILE A 56 -4.17 -0.72 6.10
C ILE A 56 -3.87 -0.30 4.65
N VAL A 57 -4.89 -0.28 3.79
CA VAL A 57 -4.71 0.13 2.38
C VAL A 57 -5.31 1.51 2.16
N VAL A 58 -4.45 2.45 1.79
CA VAL A 58 -4.81 3.81 1.38
C VAL A 58 -4.76 3.88 -0.14
N THR A 59 -5.84 4.30 -0.77
CA THR A 59 -5.92 4.44 -2.24
C THR A 59 -6.09 5.90 -2.61
N TYR A 60 -5.30 6.39 -3.56
CA TYR A 60 -5.46 7.72 -4.15
C TYR A 60 -5.58 7.63 -5.67
N SER A 61 -6.26 8.58 -6.29
CA SER A 61 -6.30 8.74 -7.74
C SER A 61 -5.77 10.14 -8.06
N LYS A 62 -4.83 10.25 -9.00
CA LYS A 62 -4.44 11.56 -9.50
C LYS A 62 -5.64 12.17 -10.21
N ALA A 63 -6.03 13.37 -9.81
CA ALA A 63 -6.96 14.16 -10.60
C ALA A 63 -6.34 14.34 -11.98
N SER A 64 -7.07 13.99 -13.04
CA SER A 64 -6.71 14.40 -14.38
C SER A 64 -6.68 15.92 -14.39
N GLU A 65 -5.51 16.49 -14.69
CA GLU A 65 -5.39 17.90 -15.02
C GLU A 65 -6.27 18.14 -16.25
N GLN A 66 -7.49 18.66 -16.05
CA GLN A 66 -8.34 19.10 -17.14
C GLN A 66 -7.64 20.30 -17.78
N ARG A 67 -6.94 20.05 -18.88
CA ARG A 67 -6.45 21.08 -19.80
C ARG A 67 -7.50 21.35 -20.86
#